data_AF-A0A1H5N3G2-F1
#
_entry.id   AF-A0A1H5N3G2-F1
#
_cell.length_a   1.000
_cell.length_b   1.000
_cell.length_c   1.000
_cell.angle_alpha   90.00
_cell.angle_beta   90.00
_cell.angle_gamma   90.00
#
_symmetry.space_group_name_H-M   'P 1'
#
loop_
_entity.id
_entity.type
_entity.pdbx_description
1 polymer ?
#
loop_
_entity_poly.entity_id
_entity_poly.type
_entity_poly.pdbx_seq_one_letter_code
_entity_poly.pdbx_strand_id
1 'polypeptide(L)'
;MTGIVWLFLAFVLIAAVALFVVIAVFSRGTTPRADHDGVRRVRNVILMARVAAAVLAVRVVMDVSGLGLHGQGLALAPVVVAIVWVLGGIAAEMVTRSALRDGGAALEVRSLRRYVPRRGTVLLGLSVALLVTAATITTLMADSGGRSLSYSCGTNCWADRSPWPGEFYTAPLAVAFVVLLALVTTNIWLAVSRPRGRLDDADAAADDATRTAAVAAALAVVALATAATAAGLAIFGLLPAAFDPDGLVLARLTLALTLAAVAVAAASSAALLVTAFSPRPSRTPSED
;
A
#
# COMPACT_ATOMS: atom_id res chain seq x y z
N MET A 1 9.51 8.54 26.96
CA MET A 1 8.31 8.81 26.13
C MET A 1 8.56 9.84 25.03
N THR A 2 9.35 10.90 25.27
CA THR A 2 9.64 11.96 24.27
C THR A 2 10.26 11.44 22.97
N GLY A 3 11.22 10.50 23.01
CA GLY A 3 11.87 9.98 21.79
C GLY A 3 10.95 9.20 20.83
N ILE A 4 9.97 8.47 21.35
CA ILE A 4 9.00 7.71 20.54
C ILE A 4 8.05 8.67 19.81
N VAL A 5 7.66 9.76 20.49
CA VAL A 5 6.81 10.81 19.90
C VAL A 5 7.53 11.52 18.75
N TRP A 6 8.84 11.80 18.90
CA TRP A 6 9.64 12.42 17.83
C TRP A 6 9.85 11.51 16.63
N LEU A 7 10.07 10.21 16.84
CA LEU A 7 10.19 9.23 15.75
C LEU A 7 8.86 9.05 15.01
N PHE A 8 7.75 9.01 15.73
CA PHE A 8 6.43 8.96 15.13
C PHE A 8 6.12 10.23 14.33
N LEU A 9 6.42 11.41 14.88
CA LEU A 9 6.27 12.68 14.17
C LEU A 9 7.15 12.75 12.92
N ALA A 10 8.40 12.31 13.00
CA ALA A 10 9.29 12.25 11.85
C ALA A 10 8.76 11.30 10.78
N PHE A 11 8.24 10.14 11.17
CA PHE A 11 7.63 9.18 10.26
C PHE A 11 6.38 9.75 9.57
N VAL A 12 5.47 10.37 10.33
CA VAL A 12 4.27 11.03 9.81
C VAL A 12 4.65 12.18 8.87
N LEU A 13 5.66 12.96 9.21
CA LEU A 13 6.16 14.06 8.38
C LEU A 13 6.74 13.54 7.07
N ILE A 14 7.55 12.48 7.12
CA ILE A 14 8.14 11.85 5.92
C ILE A 14 7.04 11.25 5.04
N ALA A 15 6.05 10.59 5.64
CA ALA A 15 4.90 10.04 4.91
C ALA A 15 4.05 11.15 4.27
N ALA A 16 3.82 12.26 4.98
CA ALA A 16 3.10 13.43 4.47
C ALA A 16 3.85 14.13 3.33
N VAL A 17 5.17 14.28 3.45
CA VAL A 17 6.02 14.86 2.40
C VAL A 17 6.06 13.94 1.17
N ALA A 18 6.20 12.63 1.38
CA ALA A 18 6.15 11.67 0.29
C ALA A 18 4.79 11.70 -0.43
N LEU A 19 3.69 11.75 0.33
CA LEU A 19 2.34 11.88 -0.21
C LEU A 19 2.16 13.20 -0.98
N PHE A 20 2.70 14.29 -0.46
CA PHE A 20 2.66 15.60 -1.11
C PHE A 20 3.46 15.61 -2.41
N VAL A 21 4.66 15.01 -2.44
CA VAL A 21 5.48 14.87 -3.65
C VAL A 21 4.77 14.01 -4.68
N VAL A 22 4.15 12.91 -4.26
CA VAL A 22 3.31 12.07 -5.11
C VAL A 22 2.18 12.93 -5.71
N ILE A 23 1.39 13.64 -4.92
CA ILE A 23 0.31 14.52 -5.43
C ILE A 23 0.87 15.59 -6.40
N ALA A 24 2.00 16.21 -6.07
CA ALA A 24 2.63 17.24 -6.88
C ALA A 24 3.14 16.70 -8.22
N VAL A 25 3.74 15.51 -8.24
CA VAL A 25 4.21 14.86 -9.47
C VAL A 25 3.02 14.46 -10.37
N PHE A 26 1.93 13.98 -9.76
CA PHE A 26 0.71 13.64 -10.50
C PHE A 26 0.01 14.85 -11.10
N SER A 27 0.15 16.02 -10.48
CA SER A 27 -0.45 17.26 -11.00
C SER A 27 0.22 17.76 -12.29
N ARG A 28 1.46 17.33 -12.59
CA ARG A 28 2.27 17.87 -13.68
C ARG A 28 2.25 17.06 -14.98
N GLY A 29 1.88 15.78 -14.95
CA GLY A 29 2.13 14.84 -16.05
C GLY A 29 1.07 14.70 -17.15
N THR A 30 -0.08 15.38 -17.06
CA THR A 30 -1.17 15.21 -18.05
C THR A 30 -1.70 16.56 -18.54
N THR A 31 -0.93 17.23 -19.38
CA THR A 31 -1.47 18.29 -20.24
C THR A 31 -2.46 17.64 -21.22
N PRO A 32 -3.78 17.82 -21.05
CA PRO A 32 -4.76 17.20 -21.93
C PRO A 32 -4.63 17.79 -23.32
N ARG A 33 -4.66 16.94 -24.35
CA ARG A 33 -4.66 17.37 -25.75
C ARG A 33 -6.06 17.78 -26.25
N ALA A 34 -7.10 17.69 -25.42
CA ALA A 34 -8.49 17.85 -25.85
C ALA A 34 -9.27 18.81 -24.94
N ASP A 35 -9.93 19.78 -25.58
CA ASP A 35 -10.78 20.81 -24.99
C ASP A 35 -12.18 20.28 -24.61
N HIS A 36 -12.26 19.08 -24.03
CA HIS A 36 -13.52 18.44 -23.65
C HIS A 36 -13.81 18.65 -22.16
N ASP A 37 -14.87 19.42 -21.85
CA ASP A 37 -15.30 19.74 -20.49
C ASP A 37 -15.58 18.50 -19.62
N GLY A 38 -16.04 17.41 -20.21
CA GLY A 38 -16.29 16.14 -19.52
C GLY A 38 -15.02 15.53 -18.89
N VAL A 39 -13.89 15.60 -19.59
CA VAL A 39 -12.60 15.08 -19.11
C VAL A 39 -12.08 15.90 -17.93
N ARG A 40 -12.26 17.24 -17.98
CA ARG A 40 -11.89 18.14 -16.87
C ARG A 40 -12.69 17.84 -15.61
N ARG A 41 -14.01 17.62 -15.73
CA ARG A 41 -14.86 17.26 -14.59
C ARG A 41 -14.43 15.94 -13.93
N VAL A 42 -14.22 14.89 -14.73
CA VAL A 42 -13.75 13.58 -14.23
C VAL A 42 -12.40 13.71 -13.51
N ARG A 43 -11.44 14.44 -14.10
CA ARG A 43 -10.14 14.68 -13.49
C ARG A 43 -10.25 15.39 -12.14
N ASN A 44 -11.07 16.45 -12.08
CA ASN A 44 -11.26 17.21 -10.85
C ASN A 44 -11.91 16.36 -9.75
N VAL A 45 -12.88 15.51 -10.08
CA VAL A 45 -13.49 14.57 -9.13
C VAL A 45 -12.44 13.60 -8.57
N ILE A 46 -11.61 13.00 -9.43
CA ILE A 46 -10.54 12.08 -8.99
C ILE A 46 -9.54 12.81 -8.09
N LEU A 47 -9.13 14.03 -8.47
CA LEU A 47 -8.20 14.83 -7.68
C LEU A 47 -8.78 15.18 -6.31
N MET A 48 -10.04 15.65 -6.26
CA MET A 48 -10.72 15.97 -5.02
C MET A 48 -10.89 14.74 -4.13
N ALA A 49 -11.23 13.58 -4.70
CA ALA A 49 -11.33 12.33 -3.96
C ALA A 49 -9.99 11.90 -3.35
N ARG A 50 -8.87 12.07 -4.09
CA ARG A 50 -7.52 11.77 -3.57
C ARG A 50 -7.09 12.73 -2.46
N VAL A 51 -7.36 14.02 -2.62
CA VAL A 51 -7.09 15.02 -1.59
C VAL A 51 -7.92 14.74 -0.34
N ALA A 52 -9.22 14.48 -0.49
CA ALA A 52 -10.10 14.11 0.62
C ALA A 52 -9.62 12.84 1.32
N ALA A 53 -9.23 11.81 0.57
CA ALA A 53 -8.70 10.57 1.13
C ALA A 53 -7.36 10.79 1.87
N ALA A 54 -6.47 11.65 1.36
CA ALA A 54 -5.24 12.03 2.04
C ALA A 54 -5.51 12.71 3.38
N VAL A 55 -6.39 13.72 3.40
CA VAL A 55 -6.77 14.44 4.62
C VAL A 55 -7.42 13.49 5.61
N LEU A 56 -8.34 12.64 5.15
CA LEU A 56 -9.01 11.66 5.99
C LEU A 56 -8.02 10.64 6.54
N ALA A 57 -7.03 10.19 5.76
CA ALA A 57 -6.01 9.28 6.22
C ALA A 57 -5.15 9.88 7.34
N VAL A 58 -4.74 11.15 7.22
CA VAL A 58 -4.02 11.86 8.29
C VAL A 58 -4.87 11.92 9.57
N ARG A 59 -6.15 12.26 9.43
CA ARG A 59 -7.07 12.30 10.57
C ARG A 59 -7.21 10.94 11.23
N VAL A 60 -7.43 9.90 10.43
CA VAL A 60 -7.59 8.52 10.90
C VAL A 60 -6.32 8.02 11.60
N VAL A 61 -5.11 8.40 11.16
CA VAL A 61 -3.87 8.06 11.89
C VAL A 61 -3.87 8.67 13.29
N MET A 62 -4.25 9.95 13.42
CA MET A 62 -4.32 10.59 14.73
C MET A 62 -5.33 9.89 15.65
N ASP A 63 -6.51 9.57 15.13
CA ASP A 63 -7.55 8.88 15.90
C ASP A 63 -7.14 7.45 16.27
N VAL A 64 -6.63 6.67 15.29
CA VAL A 64 -6.21 5.28 15.48
C VAL A 64 -5.00 5.18 16.41
N SER A 65 -4.09 6.16 16.42
CA SER A 65 -2.94 6.16 17.32
C SER A 65 -3.32 6.14 18.81
N GLY A 66 -4.51 6.66 19.15
CA GLY A 66 -5.06 6.61 20.50
C GLY A 66 -5.95 5.40 20.78
N LEU A 67 -6.22 4.55 19.78
CA LEU A 67 -7.07 3.38 19.92
C LEU A 67 -6.27 2.11 20.23
N GLY A 68 -6.89 1.23 21.02
CA GLY A 68 -6.31 -0.05 21.41
C GLY A 68 -5.34 0.06 22.61
N LEU A 69 -5.05 -1.09 23.21
CA LEU A 69 -4.12 -1.16 24.33
C LEU A 69 -2.68 -1.32 23.81
N HIS A 70 -1.69 -0.84 24.58
CA HIS A 70 -0.26 -1.07 24.32
C HIS A 70 0.25 -0.61 22.93
N GLY A 71 -0.40 0.40 22.32
CA GLY A 71 0.03 0.94 21.02
C GLY A 71 -0.39 0.11 19.80
N GLN A 72 -1.35 -0.80 19.95
CA GLN A 72 -1.94 -1.59 18.86
C GLN A 72 -2.42 -0.71 17.69
N GLY A 73 -3.02 0.45 17.98
CA GLY A 73 -3.43 1.41 16.97
C GLY A 73 -2.28 1.91 16.09
N LEU A 74 -1.12 2.21 16.69
CA LEU A 74 0.08 2.61 15.94
C LEU A 74 0.56 1.51 15.00
N ALA A 75 0.48 0.24 15.41
CA ALA A 75 0.84 -0.90 14.58
C ALA A 75 -0.11 -1.06 13.37
N LEU A 76 -1.39 -0.72 13.52
CA LEU A 76 -2.41 -0.79 12.46
C LEU A 76 -2.37 0.40 11.50
N ALA A 77 -1.83 1.54 11.92
CA ALA A 77 -1.91 2.80 11.19
C ALA A 77 -1.53 2.71 9.69
N PRO A 78 -0.44 2.02 9.27
CA PRO A 78 -0.08 1.94 7.85
C PRO A 78 -1.16 1.29 6.98
N VAL A 79 -1.78 0.22 7.49
CA VAL A 79 -2.81 -0.53 6.75
C VAL A 79 -4.12 0.25 6.73
N VAL A 80 -4.48 0.90 7.83
CA VAL A 80 -5.69 1.73 7.90
C VAL A 80 -5.59 2.93 6.94
N VAL A 81 -4.43 3.59 6.86
CA VAL A 81 -4.16 4.65 5.87
C VAL A 81 -4.38 4.14 4.45
N ALA A 82 -3.84 2.96 4.14
CA ALA A 82 -4.00 2.33 2.84
C ALA A 82 -5.48 2.03 2.54
N ILE A 83 -6.26 1.55 3.52
CA ILE A 83 -7.70 1.30 3.39
C ILE A 83 -8.44 2.60 3.04
N VAL A 84 -8.21 3.67 3.81
CA VAL A 84 -8.85 4.98 3.58
C VAL A 84 -8.52 5.51 2.18
N TRP A 85 -7.26 5.39 1.77
CA TRP A 85 -6.83 5.78 0.43
C TRP A 85 -7.56 5.00 -0.67
N VAL A 86 -7.67 3.68 -0.53
CA VAL A 86 -8.36 2.81 -1.51
C VAL A 86 -9.86 3.11 -1.55
N LEU A 87 -10.50 3.37 -0.41
CA LEU A 87 -11.91 3.78 -0.37
C LEU A 87 -12.15 5.08 -1.14
N GLY A 88 -11.26 6.05 -1.03
CA GLY A 88 -11.30 7.27 -1.85
C GLY A 88 -11.20 6.98 -3.35
N GLY A 89 -10.34 6.04 -3.73
CA GLY A 89 -10.23 5.55 -5.11
C GLY A 89 -11.51 4.88 -5.61
N ILE A 90 -12.10 3.99 -4.81
CA ILE A 90 -13.37 3.34 -5.12
C ILE A 90 -14.49 4.36 -5.30
N ALA A 91 -14.62 5.32 -4.39
CA ALA A 91 -15.62 6.38 -4.49
C ALA A 91 -15.45 7.21 -5.77
N ALA A 92 -14.21 7.55 -6.13
CA ALA A 92 -13.91 8.25 -7.38
C ALA A 92 -14.33 7.42 -8.61
N GLU A 93 -14.03 6.12 -8.65
CA GLU A 93 -14.43 5.24 -9.76
C GLU A 93 -15.96 5.08 -9.86
N MET A 94 -16.66 5.00 -8.73
CA MET A 94 -18.14 4.93 -8.73
C MET A 94 -18.77 6.20 -9.29
N VAL A 95 -18.28 7.38 -8.89
CA VAL A 95 -18.78 8.67 -9.38
C VAL A 95 -18.49 8.82 -10.88
N THR A 96 -17.26 8.52 -11.32
CA THR A 96 -16.89 8.68 -12.73
C THR A 96 -17.61 7.67 -13.63
N ARG A 97 -17.85 6.44 -13.17
CA ARG A 97 -18.64 5.45 -13.90
C ARG A 97 -20.07 5.92 -14.18
N SER A 98 -20.70 6.60 -13.21
CA SER A 98 -22.07 7.11 -13.39
C SER A 98 -22.16 8.18 -14.48
N ALA A 99 -21.10 8.97 -14.66
CA ALA A 99 -21.03 10.06 -15.62
C ALA A 99 -20.76 9.61 -17.07
N LEU A 100 -20.44 8.34 -17.30
CA LEU A 100 -19.97 7.81 -18.58
C LEU A 100 -20.90 6.76 -19.18
N ARG A 101 -22.17 6.73 -18.75
CA ARG A 101 -23.13 5.67 -19.05
C ARG A 101 -23.83 5.87 -20.40
N ASP A 102 -23.14 6.43 -21.39
CA ASP A 102 -23.69 6.68 -22.72
C ASP A 102 -23.65 5.40 -23.56
N GLY A 103 -24.69 4.58 -23.41
CA GLY A 103 -25.36 3.68 -24.38
C GLY A 103 -24.60 2.68 -25.26
N GLY A 104 -23.28 2.78 -25.44
CA GLY A 104 -22.51 1.91 -26.32
C GLY A 104 -22.02 0.65 -25.61
N ALA A 105 -22.38 -0.52 -26.13
CA ALA A 105 -21.83 -1.80 -25.67
C ALA A 105 -20.92 -2.39 -26.75
N ALA A 106 -19.61 -2.30 -26.56
CA ALA A 106 -18.64 -3.06 -27.36
C ALA A 106 -18.32 -4.39 -26.64
N LEU A 107 -18.55 -5.52 -27.32
CA LEU A 107 -18.24 -6.87 -26.85
C LEU A 107 -16.76 -7.18 -27.11
N GLU A 108 -15.88 -6.71 -26.22
CA GLU A 108 -14.47 -7.16 -26.17
C GLU A 108 -14.26 -8.14 -25.02
N VAL A 109 -13.56 -9.25 -25.29
CA VAL A 109 -13.11 -10.19 -24.26
C VAL A 109 -11.97 -9.56 -23.47
N ARG A 110 -12.26 -9.10 -22.25
CA ARG A 110 -11.27 -8.46 -21.37
C ARG A 110 -10.60 -9.50 -20.48
N SER A 111 -9.27 -9.57 -20.52
CA SER A 111 -8.48 -10.32 -19.54
C SER A 111 -7.85 -9.38 -18.52
N LEU A 112 -8.08 -9.61 -17.22
CA LEU A 112 -7.45 -8.86 -16.13
C LEU A 112 -5.92 -8.90 -16.24
N ARG A 113 -5.37 -10.02 -16.72
CA ARG A 113 -3.94 -10.25 -16.88
C ARG A 113 -3.25 -9.23 -17.80
N ARG A 114 -3.99 -8.57 -18.71
CA ARG A 114 -3.44 -7.52 -19.61
C ARG A 114 -3.11 -6.23 -18.87
N TYR A 115 -3.83 -5.92 -17.78
CA TYR A 115 -3.70 -4.66 -17.05
C TYR A 115 -2.76 -4.76 -15.83
N VAL A 116 -2.37 -5.97 -15.43
CA VAL A 116 -1.55 -6.19 -14.23
C VAL A 116 -0.05 -6.09 -14.58
N PRO A 117 0.70 -5.13 -13.98
CA PRO A 117 2.14 -5.02 -14.18
C PRO A 117 2.88 -6.21 -13.54
N ARG A 118 3.28 -7.19 -14.35
CA ARG A 118 3.88 -8.45 -13.89
C ARG A 118 5.04 -8.26 -12.91
N ARG A 119 6.03 -7.42 -13.25
CA ARG A 119 7.23 -7.22 -12.42
C ARG A 119 6.87 -6.68 -11.03
N GLY A 120 6.10 -5.60 -10.97
CA GLY A 120 5.65 -5.02 -9.70
C GLY A 120 4.82 -6.00 -8.86
N THR A 121 3.95 -6.78 -9.51
CA THR A 121 3.07 -7.76 -8.83
C THR A 121 3.85 -8.96 -8.29
N VAL A 122 4.86 -9.46 -9.01
CA VAL A 122 5.74 -10.53 -8.51
C VAL A 122 6.53 -10.05 -7.30
N LEU A 123 7.12 -8.86 -7.38
CA LEU A 123 7.84 -8.27 -6.23
C LEU A 123 6.91 -8.03 -5.04
N LEU A 124 5.66 -7.59 -5.29
CA LEU A 124 4.66 -7.43 -4.25
C LEU A 124 4.39 -8.78 -3.56
N GLY A 125 4.12 -9.84 -4.32
CA GLY A 125 3.90 -11.19 -3.77
C GLY A 125 5.08 -11.67 -2.93
N LEU A 126 6.30 -11.46 -3.39
CA LEU A 126 7.52 -11.80 -2.64
C LEU A 126 7.61 -10.99 -1.33
N SER A 127 7.36 -9.67 -1.37
CA SER A 127 7.39 -8.84 -0.16
C SER A 127 6.34 -9.23 0.87
N VAL A 128 5.13 -9.59 0.43
CA VAL A 128 4.07 -10.09 1.32
C VAL A 128 4.47 -11.43 1.93
N ALA A 129 5.04 -12.36 1.16
CA ALA A 129 5.51 -13.64 1.67
C ALA A 129 6.61 -13.46 2.74
N LEU A 130 7.57 -12.55 2.52
CA LEU A 130 8.60 -12.22 3.50
C LEU A 130 7.99 -11.61 4.77
N LEU A 131 7.03 -10.68 4.63
CA LEU A 131 6.34 -10.06 5.77
C LEU A 131 5.58 -11.10 6.59
N VAL A 132 4.82 -12.00 5.94
CA VAL A 132 4.06 -13.08 6.60
C VAL A 132 5.02 -14.03 7.33
N THR A 133 6.14 -14.38 6.70
CA THR A 133 7.16 -15.24 7.33
C THR A 133 7.73 -14.58 8.58
N ALA A 134 8.11 -13.30 8.50
CA ALA A 134 8.60 -12.56 9.65
C ALA A 134 7.55 -12.47 10.78
N ALA A 135 6.30 -12.12 10.45
CA ALA A 135 5.20 -12.05 11.40
C ALA A 135 4.89 -13.40 12.07
N THR A 136 5.05 -14.49 11.33
CA THR A 136 4.86 -15.85 11.87
C THR A 136 5.96 -16.17 12.88
N ILE A 137 7.23 -15.89 12.55
CA ILE A 137 8.36 -16.10 13.47
C ILE A 137 8.18 -15.26 14.74
N THR A 138 7.85 -13.98 14.61
CA THR A 138 7.64 -13.12 15.79
C THR A 138 6.47 -13.60 16.65
N THR A 139 5.40 -14.10 16.03
CA THR A 139 4.25 -14.68 16.74
C THR A 139 4.64 -15.94 17.49
N LEU A 140 5.38 -16.85 16.87
CA LEU A 140 5.83 -18.09 17.51
C LEU A 140 6.84 -17.86 18.64
N MET A 141 7.60 -16.77 18.60
CA MET A 141 8.54 -16.38 19.65
C MET A 141 7.89 -15.59 20.79
N ALA A 142 6.63 -15.17 20.64
CA ALA A 142 5.98 -14.35 21.65
C ALA A 142 5.61 -15.17 22.89
N ASP A 143 5.49 -14.48 24.02
CA ASP A 143 4.91 -15.03 25.24
C ASP A 143 3.42 -15.39 25.07
N SER A 144 2.83 -16.01 26.10
CA SER A 144 1.39 -16.37 26.10
C SER A 144 0.42 -15.19 25.93
N GLY A 145 0.89 -13.96 26.17
CA GLY A 145 0.13 -12.74 25.92
C GLY A 145 0.34 -12.14 24.53
N GLY A 146 1.19 -12.74 23.70
CA GLY A 146 1.47 -12.30 22.33
C GLY A 146 2.14 -10.93 22.23
N ARG A 147 2.70 -10.42 23.33
CA ARG A 147 3.09 -8.99 23.47
C ARG A 147 4.49 -8.77 24.01
N SER A 148 5.10 -9.81 24.56
CA SER A 148 6.46 -9.80 25.10
C SER A 148 7.29 -10.88 24.42
N LEU A 149 8.60 -10.65 24.39
CA LEU A 149 9.58 -11.70 24.15
C LEU A 149 10.28 -12.01 25.47
N SER A 150 10.16 -13.25 25.94
CA SER A 150 10.91 -13.76 27.09
C SER A 150 12.17 -14.46 26.61
N TYR A 151 13.32 -14.12 27.17
CA TYR A 151 14.61 -14.73 26.82
C TYR A 151 15.50 -14.88 28.05
N SER A 152 16.41 -15.86 27.99
CA SER A 152 17.43 -16.06 29.02
C SER A 152 18.66 -15.21 28.71
N CYS A 153 19.16 -14.47 29.71
CA CYS A 153 20.39 -13.69 29.64
C CYS A 153 21.59 -14.41 30.29
N GLY A 154 21.45 -15.71 30.61
CA GLY A 154 22.46 -16.54 31.27
C GLY A 154 21.84 -17.54 32.25
N THR A 155 22.69 -18.35 32.89
CA THR A 155 22.30 -19.54 33.69
C THR A 155 21.22 -19.30 34.75
N ASN A 156 21.05 -18.08 35.25
CA ASN A 156 20.02 -17.71 36.22
C ASN A 156 19.38 -16.34 35.92
N CYS A 157 19.35 -15.93 34.66
CA CYS A 157 18.88 -14.60 34.25
C CYS A 157 17.75 -14.75 33.23
N TRP A 158 16.60 -14.14 33.53
CA TRP A 158 15.45 -14.05 32.66
C TRP A 158 15.10 -12.58 32.45
N ALA A 159 14.82 -12.23 31.19
CA ALA A 159 14.40 -10.89 30.82
C ALA A 159 13.21 -10.97 29.87
N ASP A 160 12.29 -10.02 30.04
CA ASP A 160 11.14 -9.85 29.16
C ASP A 160 11.24 -8.49 28.47
N ARG A 161 10.84 -8.45 27.19
CA ARG A 161 10.81 -7.20 26.43
C ARG A 161 9.49 -6.98 25.73
N SER A 162 8.93 -5.79 25.95
CA SER A 162 7.70 -5.33 25.32
C SER A 162 7.92 -3.90 24.78
N PRO A 163 7.29 -3.51 23.65
CA PRO A 163 6.40 -4.32 22.81
C PRO A 163 7.17 -5.30 21.89
N TRP A 164 6.69 -6.54 21.82
CA TRP A 164 7.11 -7.55 20.83
C TRP A 164 5.95 -7.81 19.86
N PRO A 165 6.19 -7.86 18.53
CA PRO A 165 5.14 -8.02 17.54
C PRO A 165 4.66 -9.47 17.42
N GLY A 166 4.12 -10.01 18.52
CA GLY A 166 3.45 -11.32 18.54
C GLY A 166 1.99 -11.26 18.08
N GLU A 167 1.22 -12.31 18.38
CA GLU A 167 -0.19 -12.45 17.96
C GLU A 167 -1.07 -11.25 18.34
N PHE A 168 -0.80 -10.59 19.47
CA PHE A 168 -1.54 -9.42 19.92
C PHE A 168 -1.53 -8.28 18.88
N TYR A 169 -0.42 -8.14 18.13
CA TYR A 169 -0.27 -7.15 17.07
C TYR A 169 -0.49 -7.74 15.67
N THR A 170 -0.07 -8.98 15.42
CA THR A 170 -0.11 -9.58 14.07
C THR A 170 -1.50 -10.05 13.68
N ALA A 171 -2.33 -10.54 14.60
CA ALA A 171 -3.70 -10.96 14.31
C ALA A 171 -4.61 -9.82 13.79
N PRO A 172 -4.75 -8.67 14.50
CA PRO A 172 -5.57 -7.56 14.00
C PRO A 172 -5.00 -6.97 12.71
N LEU A 173 -3.67 -6.97 12.56
CA LEU A 173 -2.98 -6.52 11.36
C LEU A 173 -3.28 -7.44 10.16
N ALA A 174 -3.31 -8.76 10.36
CA ALA A 174 -3.69 -9.72 9.34
C ALA A 174 -5.13 -9.51 8.87
N VAL A 175 -6.07 -9.29 9.80
CA VAL A 175 -7.46 -8.94 9.48
C VAL A 175 -7.52 -7.65 8.64
N ALA A 176 -6.80 -6.60 9.05
CA ALA A 176 -6.75 -5.34 8.31
C ALA A 176 -6.17 -5.52 6.89
N PHE A 177 -5.14 -6.35 6.72
CA PHE A 177 -4.59 -6.67 5.40
C PHE A 177 -5.58 -7.43 4.52
N VAL A 178 -6.34 -8.37 5.07
CA VAL A 178 -7.40 -9.07 4.32
C VAL A 178 -8.44 -8.07 3.81
N VAL A 179 -8.86 -7.13 4.66
CA VAL A 179 -9.79 -6.04 4.27
C VAL A 179 -9.17 -5.18 3.18
N LEU A 180 -7.91 -4.77 3.32
CA LEU A 180 -7.19 -3.99 2.31
C LEU A 180 -7.14 -4.72 0.96
N LEU A 181 -6.80 -6.02 0.95
CA LEU A 181 -6.73 -6.82 -0.27
C LEU A 181 -8.08 -6.97 -0.94
N ALA A 182 -9.16 -7.15 -0.16
CA ALA A 182 -10.52 -7.18 -0.69
C ALA A 182 -10.88 -5.85 -1.37
N LEU A 183 -10.63 -4.71 -0.71
CA LEU A 183 -10.91 -3.39 -1.27
C LEU A 183 -10.07 -3.07 -2.50
N VAL A 184 -8.77 -3.43 -2.52
CA VAL A 184 -7.91 -3.25 -3.69
C VAL A 184 -8.40 -4.10 -4.86
N THR A 185 -8.83 -5.33 -4.59
CA THR A 185 -9.44 -6.20 -5.61
C THR A 185 -10.72 -5.58 -6.17
N THR A 186 -11.59 -5.04 -5.32
CA THR A 186 -12.79 -4.31 -5.74
C THR A 186 -12.43 -3.10 -6.59
N ASN A 187 -11.43 -2.30 -6.19
CA ASN A 187 -10.99 -1.13 -6.94
C ASN A 187 -10.44 -1.51 -8.34
N ILE A 188 -9.59 -2.54 -8.41
CA ILE A 188 -9.08 -3.09 -9.67
C ILE A 188 -10.23 -3.57 -10.55
N TRP A 189 -11.18 -4.30 -9.97
CA TRP A 189 -12.36 -4.78 -10.69
C TRP A 189 -13.18 -3.61 -11.24
N LEU A 190 -13.45 -2.57 -10.44
CA LEU A 190 -14.17 -1.38 -10.88
C LEU A 190 -13.46 -0.64 -12.02
N ALA A 191 -12.15 -0.45 -11.91
CA ALA A 191 -11.36 0.21 -12.94
C ALA A 191 -11.38 -0.56 -14.28
N VAL A 192 -11.23 -1.89 -14.23
CA VAL A 192 -11.19 -2.73 -15.45
C VAL A 192 -12.59 -2.98 -16.04
N SER A 193 -13.63 -3.06 -15.20
CA SER A 193 -15.01 -3.28 -15.65
C SER A 193 -15.72 -2.01 -16.11
N ARG A 194 -15.07 -0.84 -16.10
CA ARG A 194 -15.63 0.41 -16.62
C ARG A 194 -16.11 0.22 -18.07
N PRO A 195 -17.36 0.59 -18.41
CA PRO A 195 -17.86 0.52 -19.79
C PRO A 195 -16.96 1.30 -20.74
N ARG A 196 -16.81 0.81 -21.98
CA ARG A 196 -16.17 1.55 -23.08
C ARG A 196 -17.28 2.02 -24.00
N GLY A 197 -17.31 3.31 -24.29
CA GLY A 197 -18.07 3.81 -25.44
C GLY A 197 -17.43 3.34 -26.74
N ARG A 198 -18.05 3.72 -27.87
CA ARG A 198 -17.45 3.55 -29.19
C ARG A 198 -16.32 4.59 -29.32
N LEU A 199 -15.10 4.16 -29.05
CA LEU A 199 -13.87 4.96 -29.12
C LEU A 199 -13.10 4.57 -30.38
N ASP A 200 -12.44 5.53 -31.00
CA ASP A 200 -11.46 5.25 -32.05
C ASP A 200 -10.22 4.56 -31.44
N ASP A 201 -9.41 3.89 -32.27
CA ASP A 201 -8.29 3.06 -31.79
C ASP A 201 -7.30 3.83 -30.89
N ALA A 202 -7.05 5.11 -31.20
CA ALA A 202 -6.18 5.97 -30.40
C ALA A 202 -6.75 6.23 -28.99
N ASP A 203 -8.06 6.48 -28.89
CA ASP A 203 -8.75 6.71 -27.63
C ASP A 203 -8.90 5.42 -26.81
N ALA A 204 -9.10 4.28 -27.49
CA ALA A 204 -9.11 2.96 -26.85
C ALA A 204 -7.75 2.62 -26.22
N ALA A 205 -6.64 2.95 -26.91
CA ALA A 205 -5.29 2.77 -26.38
C ALA A 205 -5.00 3.69 -25.17
N ALA A 206 -5.50 4.93 -25.21
CA ALA A 206 -5.40 5.85 -24.08
C ALA A 206 -6.19 5.33 -22.86
N ASP A 207 -7.41 4.83 -23.06
CA ASP A 207 -8.21 4.22 -21.99
C ASP A 207 -7.53 2.96 -21.40
N ASP A 208 -6.97 2.08 -22.23
CA ASP A 208 -6.14 0.92 -21.81
C ASP A 208 -4.97 1.35 -20.89
N ALA A 209 -4.30 2.45 -21.24
CA ALA A 209 -3.20 3.00 -20.45
C ALA A 209 -3.69 3.52 -19.10
N THR A 210 -4.82 4.25 -19.06
CA THR A 210 -5.39 4.74 -17.79
C THR A 210 -5.81 3.61 -16.85
N ARG A 211 -6.38 2.52 -17.38
CA ARG A 211 -6.73 1.33 -16.59
C ARG A 211 -5.50 0.63 -16.03
N THR A 212 -4.48 0.44 -16.87
CA THR A 212 -3.20 -0.12 -16.42
C THR A 212 -2.60 0.73 -15.29
N ALA A 213 -2.64 2.05 -15.43
CA ALA A 213 -2.16 2.98 -14.42
C ALA A 213 -2.96 2.92 -13.12
N ALA A 214 -4.30 2.82 -13.21
CA ALA A 214 -5.17 2.67 -12.05
C ALA A 214 -4.89 1.35 -11.30
N VAL A 215 -4.74 0.23 -12.02
CA VAL A 215 -4.37 -1.07 -11.45
C VAL A 215 -3.00 -1.00 -10.78
N ALA A 216 -2.01 -0.42 -11.45
CA ALA A 216 -0.67 -0.24 -10.89
C ALA A 216 -0.68 0.63 -9.61
N ALA A 217 -1.45 1.72 -9.61
CA ALA A 217 -1.59 2.59 -8.44
C ALA A 217 -2.28 1.87 -7.27
N ALA A 218 -3.33 1.08 -7.52
CA ALA A 218 -4.00 0.30 -6.48
C ALA A 218 -3.07 -0.75 -5.85
N LEU A 219 -2.25 -1.43 -6.66
CA LEU A 219 -1.24 -2.37 -6.17
C LEU A 219 -0.11 -1.66 -5.41
N ALA A 220 0.30 -0.46 -5.85
CA ALA A 220 1.34 0.32 -5.19
C ALA A 220 0.96 0.67 -3.74
N VAL A 221 -0.33 0.89 -3.48
CA VAL A 221 -0.83 1.14 -2.13
C VAL A 221 -0.62 -0.07 -1.22
N VAL A 222 -0.83 -1.30 -1.71
CA VAL A 222 -0.52 -2.53 -0.96
C VAL A 222 0.98 -2.63 -0.72
N ALA A 223 1.80 -2.37 -1.73
CA ALA A 223 3.26 -2.42 -1.61
C ALA A 223 3.77 -1.43 -0.54
N LEU A 224 3.24 -0.21 -0.51
CA LEU A 224 3.57 0.80 0.50
C LEU A 224 3.10 0.40 1.90
N ALA A 225 1.90 -0.16 2.04
CA ALA A 225 1.40 -0.67 3.31
C ALA A 225 2.27 -1.81 3.85
N THR A 226 2.68 -2.74 2.99
CA THR A 226 3.61 -3.83 3.30
C THR A 226 4.97 -3.29 3.73
N ALA A 227 5.53 -2.32 3.00
CA ALA A 227 6.82 -1.71 3.33
C ALA A 227 6.78 -1.02 4.71
N ALA A 228 5.76 -0.20 4.96
CA ALA A 228 5.61 0.53 6.21
C ALA A 228 5.40 -0.42 7.41
N THR A 229 4.62 -1.49 7.21
CA THR A 229 4.40 -2.52 8.23
C THR A 229 5.69 -3.28 8.53
N ALA A 230 6.42 -3.70 7.49
CA ALA A 230 7.70 -4.40 7.64
C ALA A 230 8.74 -3.50 8.34
N ALA A 231 8.76 -2.20 8.06
CA ALA A 231 9.62 -1.25 8.75
C ALA A 231 9.27 -1.14 10.25
N GLY A 232 7.97 -1.12 10.58
CA GLY A 232 7.51 -1.19 11.97
C GLY A 232 8.01 -2.45 12.68
N LEU A 233 7.88 -3.62 12.06
CA LEU A 233 8.41 -4.88 12.60
C LEU A 233 9.93 -4.86 12.76
N ALA A 234 10.66 -4.29 11.81
CA ALA A 234 12.13 -4.19 11.88
C ALA A 234 12.59 -3.36 13.09
N ILE A 235 11.91 -2.26 13.40
CA ILE A 235 12.21 -1.44 14.59
C ILE A 235 12.10 -2.27 15.87
N PHE A 236 11.09 -3.13 15.98
CA PHE A 236 10.96 -4.04 17.13
C PHE A 236 12.03 -5.14 17.13
N GLY A 237 12.43 -5.64 15.96
CA GLY A 237 13.49 -6.66 15.81
C GLY A 237 14.91 -6.15 16.12
N LEU A 238 15.16 -4.84 16.00
CA LEU A 238 16.46 -4.23 16.35
C LEU A 238 16.73 -4.21 17.86
N LEU A 239 15.68 -4.20 18.68
CA LEU A 239 15.81 -3.99 20.13
C LEU A 239 16.40 -5.20 20.88
N PRO A 240 16.09 -6.48 20.57
CA PRO A 240 16.69 -7.64 21.25
C PRO A 240 18.12 -7.94 20.82
N ALA A 241 18.49 -7.69 19.56
CA ALA A 241 19.80 -8.03 19.01
C ALA A 241 20.97 -7.30 19.69
N ALA A 242 20.70 -6.22 20.42
CA ALA A 242 21.68 -5.47 21.18
C ALA A 242 22.02 -6.07 22.57
N PHE A 243 21.23 -7.02 23.08
CA PHE A 243 21.34 -7.49 24.48
C PHE A 243 21.83 -8.93 24.63
N ASP A 244 21.78 -9.74 23.58
CA ASP A 244 22.36 -11.09 23.57
C ASP A 244 22.97 -11.41 22.18
N PRO A 245 24.29 -11.24 22.03
CA PRO A 245 24.97 -11.46 20.75
C PRO A 245 25.06 -12.95 20.36
N ASP A 246 24.81 -13.89 21.27
CA ASP A 246 25.03 -15.32 21.02
C ASP A 246 23.70 -16.11 20.94
N GLY A 247 22.62 -15.63 21.59
CA GLY A 247 21.39 -16.42 21.80
C GLY A 247 20.22 -16.23 20.82
N LEU A 248 20.25 -15.28 19.87
CA LEU A 248 19.04 -14.91 19.10
C LEU A 248 19.18 -14.97 17.57
N VAL A 249 19.58 -16.14 17.05
CA VAL A 249 19.56 -16.43 15.59
C VAL A 249 18.21 -16.09 14.95
N LEU A 250 17.10 -16.42 15.63
CA LEU A 250 15.75 -16.13 15.13
C LEU A 250 15.42 -14.64 15.11
N ALA A 251 15.91 -13.84 16.06
CA ALA A 251 15.70 -12.39 16.04
C ALA A 251 16.49 -11.73 14.89
N ARG A 252 17.73 -12.18 14.64
CA ARG A 252 18.53 -11.73 13.50
C ARG A 252 17.89 -12.12 12.17
N LEU A 253 17.38 -13.35 12.08
CA LEU A 253 16.64 -13.81 10.91
C LEU A 253 15.39 -12.96 10.68
N THR A 254 14.62 -12.68 11.73
CA THR A 254 13.44 -11.81 11.66
C THR A 254 13.80 -10.41 11.18
N LEU A 255 14.88 -9.83 11.71
CA LEU A 255 15.37 -8.53 11.27
C LEU A 255 15.79 -8.56 9.79
N ALA A 256 16.52 -9.58 9.37
CA ALA A 256 16.92 -9.73 7.97
C ALA A 256 15.70 -9.88 7.04
N LEU A 257 14.71 -10.68 7.43
CA LEU A 257 13.47 -10.87 6.68
C LEU A 257 12.65 -9.59 6.57
N THR A 258 12.54 -8.82 7.67
CA THR A 258 11.81 -7.55 7.66
C THR A 258 12.52 -6.49 6.82
N LEU A 259 13.84 -6.37 6.90
CA LEU A 259 14.63 -5.48 6.03
C LEU A 259 14.52 -5.88 4.56
N ALA A 260 14.57 -7.18 4.26
CA ALA A 260 14.36 -7.70 2.90
C ALA A 260 12.93 -7.38 2.41
N ALA A 261 11.91 -7.56 3.27
CA ALA A 261 10.53 -7.21 2.94
C ALA A 261 10.39 -5.71 2.63
N VAL A 262 11.02 -4.82 3.42
CA VAL A 262 11.06 -3.37 3.15
C VAL A 262 11.69 -3.08 1.78
N ALA A 263 12.88 -3.63 1.50
CA ALA A 263 13.59 -3.38 0.26
C ALA A 263 12.80 -3.87 -0.98
N VAL A 264 12.24 -5.09 -0.92
CA VAL A 264 11.43 -5.66 -2.00
C VAL A 264 10.12 -4.90 -2.18
N ALA A 265 9.46 -4.49 -1.09
CA ALA A 265 8.24 -3.70 -1.16
C ALA A 265 8.49 -2.28 -1.71
N ALA A 266 9.63 -1.66 -1.38
CA ALA A 266 10.04 -0.39 -1.97
C ALA A 266 10.32 -0.52 -3.48
N ALA A 267 11.02 -1.57 -3.89
CA ALA A 267 11.26 -1.87 -5.30
C ALA A 267 9.95 -2.16 -6.07
N SER A 268 9.03 -2.91 -5.46
CA SER A 268 7.68 -3.14 -5.98
C SER A 268 6.92 -1.83 -6.15
N SER A 269 6.89 -1.00 -5.11
CA SER A 269 6.24 0.32 -5.12
C SER A 269 6.81 1.19 -6.24
N ALA A 270 8.13 1.29 -6.37
CA ALA A 270 8.77 2.04 -7.44
C ALA A 270 8.37 1.52 -8.83
N ALA A 271 8.42 0.20 -9.07
CA ALA A 271 8.02 -0.38 -10.35
C ALA A 271 6.54 -0.14 -10.70
N LEU A 272 5.67 -0.19 -9.69
CA LEU A 272 4.23 0.06 -9.84
C LEU A 272 3.95 1.54 -10.09
N LEU A 273 4.60 2.44 -9.35
CA LEU A 273 4.46 3.89 -9.54
C LEU A 273 5.02 4.31 -10.91
N VAL A 274 6.16 3.78 -11.34
CA VAL A 274 6.67 4.00 -12.71
C VAL A 274 5.64 3.54 -13.74
N THR A 275 5.01 2.38 -13.55
CA THR A 275 3.95 1.93 -14.48
C THR A 275 2.71 2.83 -14.43
N ALA A 276 2.36 3.35 -13.25
CA ALA A 276 1.22 4.23 -13.06
C ALA A 276 1.43 5.63 -13.70
N PHE A 277 2.68 6.09 -13.84
CA PHE A 277 2.98 7.46 -14.31
C PHE A 277 3.74 7.55 -15.61
N SER A 278 4.25 6.44 -16.16
CA SER A 278 4.92 6.47 -17.46
C SER A 278 3.89 6.66 -18.56
N PRO A 279 3.96 7.75 -19.35
CA PRO A 279 3.15 7.88 -20.55
C PRO A 279 3.53 6.73 -21.49
N ARG A 280 2.59 5.84 -21.80
CA ARG A 280 2.82 4.90 -22.90
C ARG A 280 2.74 5.68 -24.20
N PRO A 281 3.80 5.73 -25.02
CA PRO A 281 3.64 6.25 -26.36
C PRO A 281 2.59 5.41 -27.07
N SER A 282 1.59 6.08 -27.65
CA SER A 282 0.68 5.44 -28.60
C SER A 282 1.57 4.83 -29.68
N ARG A 283 1.55 3.50 -29.83
CA ARG A 283 2.12 2.88 -31.03
C ARG A 283 1.40 3.52 -32.20
N THR A 284 2.10 4.33 -32.96
CA THR A 284 1.58 4.76 -34.26
C THR A 284 1.36 3.47 -35.05
N PRO A 285 0.17 3.26 -35.63
CA PRO A 285 -0.03 2.14 -36.54
C PRO A 285 1.09 2.21 -37.57
N SER A 286 1.84 1.11 -37.74
CA SER A 286 2.73 0.99 -38.88
C SER A 286 1.84 1.09 -40.12
N GLU A 287 2.08 2.10 -40.95
CA GLU A 287 1.52 2.13 -42.30
C GLU A 287 2.14 0.96 -43.06
N ASP A 288 1.37 -0.12 -43.17
CA ASP A 288 1.62 -1.24 -44.09
C ASP A 288 0.87 -0.98 -45.41
#